data_AF-A0A8J4XN88-F1
#
_entry.id   AF-A0A8J4XN88-F1
#
_cell.length_a   1.000
_cell.length_b   1.000
_cell.length_c   1.000
_cell.angle_alpha   90.00
_cell.angle_beta   90.00
_cell.angle_gamma   90.00
#
_symmetry.space_group_name_H-M   'P 1'
#
loop_
_entity.id
_entity.type
_entity.pdbx_description
1 polymer ?
#
loop_
_entity_poly.entity_id
_entity_poly.type
_entity_poly.pdbx_seq_one_letter_code
_entity_poly.pdbx_strand_id
1 'polypeptide(L)'
;MKTFLVLSCLIALAYGVKNECHCGAFVSLPDSEQEVLAFPPIELDSCEEILECSIRCIYEWEVITLDGDLCHQTPDGSTVGQKMCDNLEEKGMSNAGPYVVFLYFRMCEGPWGFDGQSSKQRLECRNGNMVIEC
;
A
#
# COMPACT_ATOMS: atom_id res chain seq x y z
N MET A 1 -15.75 35.67 45.07
CA MET A 1 -14.47 34.96 44.81
C MET A 1 -14.85 33.62 44.20
N LYS A 2 -14.67 33.34 42.89
CA LYS A 2 -13.39 33.02 42.20
C LYS A 2 -12.58 32.06 43.11
N THR A 3 -12.42 30.77 42.82
CA THR A 3 -11.69 30.21 41.67
C THR A 3 -11.77 28.68 41.63
N PHE A 4 -11.86 28.12 40.42
CA PHE A 4 -11.12 26.98 39.85
C PHE A 4 -10.83 25.72 40.69
N LEU A 5 -11.29 24.57 40.16
CA LEU A 5 -10.44 23.38 40.00
C LEU A 5 -10.99 22.48 38.87
N VAL A 6 -10.82 22.97 37.64
CA VAL A 6 -10.80 22.15 36.43
C VAL A 6 -9.33 21.91 36.13
N LEU A 7 -8.76 20.73 36.44
CA LEU A 7 -7.52 20.25 35.79
C LEU A 7 -7.20 18.79 36.19
N SER A 8 -7.81 17.81 35.52
CA SER A 8 -7.31 16.43 35.52
C SER A 8 -7.70 15.67 34.26
N CYS A 9 -7.60 16.32 33.09
CA CYS A 9 -7.69 15.67 31.78
C CYS A 9 -6.41 15.96 30.98
N LEU A 10 -5.28 15.41 31.43
CA LEU A 10 -4.07 15.30 30.63
C LEU A 10 -3.48 13.91 30.84
N ILE A 11 -4.27 12.88 30.56
CA ILE A 11 -3.66 11.64 30.05
C ILE A 11 -3.34 11.99 28.61
N ALA A 12 -2.16 12.59 28.41
CA ALA A 12 -1.54 12.62 27.10
C ALA A 12 -1.40 11.14 26.71
N LEU A 13 -2.24 10.69 25.79
CA LEU A 13 -1.94 9.52 24.99
C LEU A 13 -0.68 9.91 24.23
N ALA A 14 0.48 9.62 24.81
CA ALA A 14 1.68 9.41 24.04
C ALA A 14 1.38 8.18 23.18
N TYR A 15 0.66 8.39 22.07
CA TYR A 15 0.71 7.49 20.94
C TYR A 15 2.19 7.47 20.57
N GLY A 16 2.90 6.42 21.01
CA GLY A 16 4.23 6.15 20.53
C GLY A 16 4.10 6.05 19.02
N VAL A 17 4.65 7.03 18.31
CA VAL A 17 4.80 6.93 16.86
C VAL A 17 5.57 5.64 16.65
N LYS A 18 4.92 4.65 16.08
CA LYS A 18 5.63 3.45 15.70
C LYS A 18 6.54 3.83 14.54
N ASN A 19 7.79 3.43 14.64
CA ASN A 19 8.76 3.59 13.57
C ASN A 19 8.47 2.49 12.53
N GLU A 20 7.33 2.58 11.86
CA GLU A 20 6.87 1.62 10.86
C GLU A 20 6.97 2.25 9.46
N CYS A 21 7.35 1.45 8.48
CA CYS A 21 7.30 1.75 7.06
C CYS A 21 6.21 0.88 6.44
N HIS A 22 5.35 1.51 5.65
CA HIS A 22 4.31 0.81 4.89
C HIS A 22 4.64 0.87 3.41
N CYS A 23 4.44 -0.24 2.72
CA CYS A 23 4.51 -0.29 1.26
C CYS A 23 3.13 -0.66 0.72
N GLY A 24 2.78 -0.09 -0.42
CA GLY A 24 1.50 -0.33 -1.07
C GLY A 24 1.63 -0.14 -2.56
N ALA A 25 0.91 -0.95 -3.33
CA ALA A 25 0.77 -0.76 -4.76
C ALA A 25 -0.56 -0.06 -5.04
N PHE A 26 -0.55 0.94 -5.91
CA PHE A 26 -1.67 1.83 -6.18
C PHE A 26 -1.97 1.96 -7.67
N VAL A 27 -3.22 2.25 -8.00
CA VAL A 27 -3.64 2.72 -9.32
C VAL A 27 -4.21 4.13 -9.22
N SER A 28 -3.84 4.97 -10.18
CA SER A 28 -4.38 6.33 -10.30
C SER A 28 -5.74 6.33 -10.99
N LEU A 29 -6.76 6.80 -10.27
CA LEU A 29 -8.09 7.11 -10.79
C LEU A 29 -8.19 8.63 -11.03
N PRO A 30 -9.22 9.13 -11.75
CA PRO A 30 -9.34 10.55 -12.05
C PRO A 30 -9.28 11.49 -10.83
N ASP A 31 -9.82 11.05 -9.68
CA ASP A 31 -9.96 11.89 -8.49
C ASP A 31 -9.27 11.31 -7.24
N SER A 32 -8.58 10.18 -7.36
CA SER A 32 -7.98 9.49 -6.20
C SER A 32 -6.94 8.45 -6.59
N GLU A 33 -6.06 8.11 -5.67
CA GLU A 33 -5.23 6.90 -5.74
C GLU A 33 -5.93 5.77 -4.99
N GLN A 34 -5.98 4.59 -5.60
CA GLN A 34 -6.58 3.41 -4.98
C GLN A 34 -5.50 2.35 -4.72
N GLU A 35 -5.27 2.03 -3.45
CA GLU A 35 -4.41 0.90 -3.09
C GLU A 35 -5.04 -0.39 -3.60
N VAL A 36 -4.26 -1.18 -4.35
CA VAL A 36 -4.66 -2.47 -4.92
C VAL A 36 -3.91 -3.64 -4.28
N LEU A 37 -2.79 -3.39 -3.61
CA LEU A 37 -2.06 -4.41 -2.86
C LEU A 37 -1.32 -3.77 -1.69
N ALA A 38 -1.67 -4.17 -0.47
CA ALA A 38 -0.93 -3.78 0.74
C ALA A 38 0.18 -4.80 1.00
N PHE A 39 1.35 -4.32 1.40
CA PHE A 39 2.50 -5.14 1.73
C PHE A 39 2.63 -5.30 3.24
N PRO A 40 3.37 -6.31 3.73
CA PRO A 40 3.66 -6.43 5.15
C PRO A 40 4.32 -5.15 5.69
N PRO A 41 3.94 -4.67 6.90
CA PRO A 41 4.59 -3.54 7.51
C PRO A 41 6.05 -3.87 7.85
N ILE A 42 6.90 -2.87 7.70
CA ILE A 42 8.33 -2.93 7.94
C ILE A 42 8.65 -2.15 9.21
N GLU A 43 9.16 -2.82 10.23
CA GLU A 43 9.71 -2.14 11.41
C GLU A 43 11.05 -1.47 11.07
N LEU A 44 11.22 -0.24 11.55
CA LEU A 44 12.41 0.60 11.43
C LEU A 44 12.91 1.05 12.80
N ASP A 45 14.16 1.49 12.87
CA ASP A 45 14.74 2.03 14.10
C ASP A 45 14.29 3.48 14.31
N SER A 46 14.07 4.26 13.24
CA SER A 46 13.57 5.64 13.31
C SER A 46 12.76 6.10 12.09
N CYS A 47 11.92 7.12 12.27
CA CYS A 47 11.19 7.77 11.17
C CYS A 47 12.07 8.62 10.23
N GLU A 48 13.40 8.66 10.43
CA GLU A 48 14.34 9.39 9.56
C GLU A 48 14.92 8.50 8.45
N GLU A 49 14.68 7.19 8.49
CA GLU A 49 15.26 6.17 7.60
C GLU A 49 14.49 6.01 6.28
N ILE A 50 14.20 7.14 5.62
CA ILE A 50 13.41 7.19 4.37
C ILE A 50 14.00 6.29 3.28
N LEU A 51 15.33 6.32 3.12
CA LEU A 51 16.01 5.53 2.10
C LEU A 51 15.89 4.03 2.38
N GLU A 52 16.00 3.62 3.65
CA GLU A 52 15.85 2.22 4.04
C GLU A 52 14.43 1.72 3.77
N CYS A 53 13.41 2.51 4.13
CA CYS A 53 12.03 2.19 3.82
C CYS A 53 11.80 2.00 2.33
N SER A 54 12.26 2.93 1.49
CA SER A 54 12.12 2.82 0.04
C SER A 54 12.81 1.56 -0.51
N ILE A 55 14.06 1.28 -0.10
CA ILE A 55 14.79 0.08 -0.54
C ILE A 55 14.07 -1.20 -0.12
N ARG A 56 13.57 -1.25 1.11
CA ARG A 56 12.85 -2.43 1.62
C ARG A 56 11.50 -2.60 0.92
N CYS A 57 10.80 -1.52 0.59
CA CYS A 57 9.59 -1.61 -0.24
C CYS A 57 9.88 -2.15 -1.64
N ILE A 58 10.96 -1.69 -2.30
CA ILE A 58 11.38 -2.22 -3.60
C ILE A 58 11.71 -3.72 -3.50
N TYR A 59 12.37 -4.14 -2.41
CA TYR A 59 12.65 -5.55 -2.16
C TYR A 59 11.37 -6.37 -2.00
N GLU A 60 10.42 -5.91 -1.18
CA GLU A 60 9.14 -6.61 -1.01
C GLU A 60 8.33 -6.67 -2.32
N TRP A 61 8.38 -5.61 -3.13
CA TRP A 61 7.83 -5.61 -4.49
C TRP A 61 8.46 -6.69 -5.36
N GLU A 62 9.79 -6.79 -5.40
CA GLU A 62 10.49 -7.84 -6.14
C GLU A 62 10.06 -9.24 -5.67
N VAL A 63 9.98 -9.47 -4.36
CA VAL A 63 9.65 -10.77 -3.77
C VAL A 63 8.20 -11.18 -4.03
N ILE A 64 7.25 -10.26 -3.82
CA ILE A 64 5.81 -10.58 -3.89
C ILE A 64 5.31 -10.57 -5.33
N THR A 65 5.85 -9.68 -6.17
CA THR A 65 5.31 -9.44 -7.51
C THR A 65 6.23 -9.92 -8.62
N LEU A 66 7.41 -10.48 -8.32
CA LEU A 66 8.45 -10.76 -9.29
C LEU A 66 8.75 -9.52 -10.16
N ASP A 67 9.01 -8.42 -9.48
CA ASP A 67 9.32 -7.12 -10.09
C ASP A 67 8.15 -6.64 -11.00
N GLY A 68 6.96 -6.57 -10.43
CA GLY A 68 5.76 -6.04 -11.07
C GLY A 68 5.10 -6.93 -12.09
N ASP A 69 5.42 -8.24 -12.11
CA ASP A 69 4.74 -9.21 -12.96
C ASP A 69 3.37 -9.59 -12.36
N LEU A 70 2.30 -8.99 -12.91
CA LEU A 70 0.94 -9.27 -12.48
C LEU A 70 0.51 -10.72 -12.78
N CYS A 71 1.23 -11.40 -13.67
CA CYS A 71 1.00 -12.82 -13.98
C CYS A 71 1.75 -13.78 -13.07
N HIS A 72 2.62 -13.26 -12.19
CA HIS A 72 3.33 -14.08 -11.23
C HIS A 72 2.33 -14.81 -10.31
N GLN A 73 2.52 -16.12 -10.16
CA GLN A 73 1.69 -16.93 -9.28
C GLN A 73 2.15 -16.76 -7.83
N THR A 74 1.22 -16.35 -6.98
CA THR A 74 1.42 -16.32 -5.54
C THR A 74 1.32 -17.74 -4.94
N PRO A 75 1.78 -17.96 -3.69
CA PRO A 75 1.81 -19.29 -3.09
C PRO A 75 0.45 -19.99 -2.96
N ASP A 76 -0.66 -19.26 -3.01
CA ASP A 76 -2.01 -19.83 -2.95
C ASP A 76 -2.58 -20.21 -4.33
N GLY A 77 -1.80 -20.03 -5.39
CA GLY A 77 -2.16 -20.40 -6.76
C GLY A 77 -2.87 -19.30 -7.56
N SER A 78 -3.22 -18.17 -6.94
CA SER A 78 -3.73 -17.00 -7.67
C SER A 78 -2.59 -16.13 -8.22
N THR A 79 -2.83 -15.37 -9.29
CA THR A 79 -1.84 -14.41 -9.79
C THR A 79 -1.84 -13.13 -8.95
N VAL A 80 -0.73 -12.39 -8.97
CA VAL A 80 -0.61 -11.08 -8.31
C VAL A 80 -1.69 -10.11 -8.78
N GLY A 81 -1.97 -10.07 -10.09
CA GLY A 81 -3.04 -9.23 -10.63
C GLY A 81 -4.44 -9.69 -10.21
N GLN A 82 -4.67 -10.99 -10.04
CA GLN A 82 -5.93 -11.48 -9.48
C GLN A 82 -6.11 -11.01 -8.03
N LYS A 83 -5.07 -11.07 -7.20
CA LYS A 83 -5.10 -10.51 -5.84
C LYS A 83 -5.45 -9.03 -5.82
N MET A 84 -4.94 -8.27 -6.78
CA MET A 84 -5.27 -6.85 -6.92
C MET A 84 -6.73 -6.63 -7.32
N CYS A 85 -7.27 -7.46 -8.22
CA CYS A 85 -8.68 -7.41 -8.59
C CYS A 85 -9.60 -7.82 -7.42
N ASP A 86 -9.22 -8.82 -6.62
CA ASP A 86 -9.95 -9.22 -5.41
C ASP A 86 -10.02 -8.03 -4.43
N ASN A 87 -8.89 -7.36 -4.18
CA ASN A 87 -8.83 -6.19 -3.30
C ASN A 87 -9.67 -5.00 -3.81
N LEU A 88 -9.79 -4.83 -5.12
CA LEU A 88 -10.67 -3.82 -5.73
C LEU A 88 -12.14 -4.21 -5.62
N GLU A 89 -12.46 -5.49 -5.82
CA GLU A 89 -13.82 -6.02 -5.68
C GLU A 89 -14.33 -5.86 -4.23
N GLU A 90 -13.50 -6.13 -3.23
CA GLU A 90 -13.83 -5.87 -1.81
C GLU A 90 -14.17 -4.39 -1.55
N LYS A 91 -13.66 -3.47 -2.37
CA LYS A 91 -13.94 -2.03 -2.34
C LYS A 91 -15.10 -1.63 -3.26
N GLY A 92 -15.80 -2.59 -3.86
CA GLY A 92 -16.93 -2.37 -4.76
C GLY A 92 -16.55 -2.03 -6.19
N MET A 93 -15.28 -2.25 -6.60
CA MET A 93 -14.74 -1.93 -7.92
C MET A 93 -14.48 -3.18 -8.76
N SER A 94 -15.50 -4.01 -9.00
CA SER A 94 -15.36 -5.25 -9.78
C SER A 94 -15.01 -5.05 -11.26
N ASN A 95 -15.16 -3.83 -11.80
CA ASN A 95 -14.75 -3.45 -13.15
C ASN A 95 -13.83 -2.24 -13.08
N ALA A 96 -12.54 -2.44 -13.38
CA ALA A 96 -11.50 -1.43 -13.23
C ALA A 96 -10.41 -1.59 -14.29
N GLY A 97 -9.75 -0.49 -14.64
CA GLY A 97 -8.63 -0.49 -15.57
C GLY A 97 -9.02 -0.24 -17.03
N PRO A 98 -8.05 -0.35 -17.95
CA PRO A 98 -6.66 -0.78 -17.71
C PRO A 98 -5.80 0.30 -17.04
N TYR A 99 -5.10 -0.03 -15.95
CA TYR A 99 -4.23 0.90 -15.21
C TYR A 99 -2.79 0.39 -15.08
N VAL A 100 -1.82 1.30 -15.03
CA VAL A 100 -0.47 0.96 -14.55
C VAL A 100 -0.52 0.97 -13.03
N VAL A 101 0.05 -0.06 -12.40
CA VAL A 101 0.16 -0.13 -10.94
C VAL A 101 1.51 0.43 -10.54
N PHE A 102 1.55 1.30 -9.54
CA PHE A 102 2.76 1.94 -9.04
C PHE A 102 3.00 1.56 -7.59
N LEU A 103 4.26 1.30 -7.23
CA LEU A 103 4.62 1.10 -5.83
C LEU A 103 4.78 2.47 -5.16
N TYR A 104 4.35 2.53 -3.90
CA TYR A 104 4.55 3.66 -3.01
C TYR A 104 4.98 3.15 -1.64
N PHE A 105 5.67 4.01 -0.91
CA PHE A 105 6.04 3.79 0.49
C PHE A 105 5.56 4.94 1.37
N ARG A 106 5.29 4.66 2.63
CA ARG A 106 4.92 5.66 3.63
C ARG A 106 5.70 5.43 4.90
N MET A 107 6.41 6.47 5.32
CA MET A 107 7.15 6.49 6.57
C MET A 107 6.25 6.93 7.72
N CYS A 108 6.11 6.07 8.73
CA CYS A 108 5.32 6.32 9.93
C CYS A 108 3.91 6.82 9.51
N GLU A 109 3.47 7.97 10.04
CA GLU A 109 2.18 8.61 9.67
C GLU A 109 2.34 9.73 8.61
N GLY A 110 3.41 9.68 7.83
CA GLY A 110 3.73 10.66 6.79
C GLY A 110 2.91 10.50 5.51
N PRO A 111 3.20 11.32 4.47
CA PRO A 111 2.62 11.13 3.14
C PRO A 111 3.22 9.89 2.46
N TRP A 112 2.46 9.33 1.50
CA TRP A 112 2.99 8.34 0.56
C TRP A 112 3.98 8.98 -0.40
N GLY A 113 5.13 8.35 -0.58
CA GLY A 113 6.16 8.68 -1.56
C GLY A 113 6.23 7.62 -2.65
N PHE A 114 6.39 8.06 -3.90
CA PHE A 114 6.61 7.16 -5.03
C PHE A 114 8.07 6.66 -5.01
N ASP A 115 8.30 5.35 -5.09
CA ASP A 115 9.66 4.78 -5.11
C ASP A 115 10.24 4.60 -6.52
N GLY A 116 9.44 4.71 -7.57
CA GLY A 116 9.89 4.55 -8.95
C GLY A 116 9.50 3.23 -9.64
N GLN A 117 8.96 2.24 -8.92
CA GLN A 117 8.56 0.96 -9.51
C GLN A 117 7.14 1.00 -10.10
N SER A 118 6.92 0.17 -11.12
CA SER A 118 5.62 0.00 -11.75
C SER A 118 5.41 -1.42 -12.27
N SER A 119 4.15 -1.82 -12.45
CA SER A 119 3.82 -3.12 -13.03
C SER A 119 4.25 -3.23 -14.49
N LYS A 120 4.62 -4.46 -14.89
CA LYS A 120 4.98 -4.83 -16.27
C LYS A 120 3.74 -4.88 -17.17
N GLN A 121 2.63 -5.38 -16.64
CA GLN A 121 1.33 -5.40 -17.29
C GLN A 121 0.39 -4.36 -16.69
N ARG A 122 -0.64 -3.95 -17.44
CA ARG A 122 -1.68 -3.06 -16.93
C ARG A 122 -2.77 -3.87 -16.23
N LEU A 123 -3.09 -3.53 -14.99
CA LEU A 123 -4.18 -4.16 -14.27
C LEU A 123 -5.52 -3.84 -14.95
N GLU A 124 -6.24 -4.88 -15.37
CA GLU A 124 -7.63 -4.80 -15.85
C GLU A 124 -8.43 -5.89 -15.14
N CYS A 125 -9.57 -5.49 -14.58
CA CYS A 125 -10.49 -6.36 -13.84
C CYS A 125 -11.88 -6.31 -14.48
N ARG A 126 -12.51 -7.48 -14.66
CA ARG A 126 -13.88 -7.61 -15.12
C ARG A 126 -14.63 -8.61 -14.23
N ASN A 127 -15.71 -8.15 -13.62
CA ASN A 127 -16.47 -8.92 -12.63
C ASN A 127 -15.54 -9.54 -11.56
N GLY A 128 -14.58 -8.77 -11.05
CA GLY A 128 -13.60 -9.23 -10.05
C GLY A 128 -12.45 -10.07 -10.60
N ASN A 129 -12.49 -10.47 -11.87
CA ASN A 129 -11.46 -11.34 -12.46
C ASN A 129 -10.43 -10.53 -13.26
N MET A 130 -9.16 -10.87 -13.13
CA MET A 130 -8.10 -10.35 -13.98
C MET A 130 -8.32 -10.81 -15.43
N VAL A 131 -8.18 -9.90 -16.40
CA VAL A 131 -8.51 -10.17 -17.82
C VAL A 131 -7.30 -10.18 -18.77
N ILE A 132 -6.09 -10.19 -18.23
CA ILE A 132 -4.86 -10.28 -19.03
C ILE A 132 -4.56 -11.76 -19.30
N GLU A 133 -4.12 -12.08 -20.52
CA GLU A 133 -3.52 -13.39 -20.82
C GLU A 133 -2.10 -13.45 -20.23
N CYS A 134 -1.99 -14.25 -19.18
CA CYS A 134 -0.77 -14.85 -18.66
C CYS A 134 -0.57 -16.21 -19.35
#